data_AF-G9ESI4-F1
#
_entry.id   AF-G9ESI4-F1
#
_cell.length_a   1.000
_cell.length_b   1.000
_cell.length_c   1.000
_cell.angle_alpha   90.00
_cell.angle_beta   90.00
_cell.angle_gamma   90.00
#
_symmetry.space_group_name_H-M   'P 1'
#
loop_
_entity.id
_entity.type
_entity.pdbx_description
1 polymer ?
#
loop_
_entity_poly.entity_id
_entity_poly.type
_entity_poly.pdbx_seq_one_letter_code
_entity_poly.pdbx_strand_id
1 'polypeptide(L)'
;MANTNSVIDISGTENLQRHWGWLLGLGIVLLLLGCIGFGMEIALTIVSMYFFAVLLMISGLSHFADAFKYKKWKGAVWQILIAILYLIAASIVLYDPLLASTIITALLAWTLIIIGVTRISMAISLRDSKGWGWILFAGITSLILGILILIQWPMSGLWVIGMFIAIDMIVSGWTYIFMAIALRAAK
;
A
#
# COMPACT_ATOMS: atom_id res chain seq x y z
N MET A 1 -24.22 -38.54 17.87
CA MET A 1 -24.68 -38.15 16.52
C MET A 1 -25.02 -36.66 16.53
N ALA A 2 -24.12 -35.81 16.04
CA ALA A 2 -24.39 -34.42 15.68
C ALA A 2 -23.36 -34.06 14.60
N ASN A 3 -23.84 -33.75 13.39
CA ASN A 3 -23.02 -33.45 12.21
C ASN A 3 -22.61 -31.97 12.27
N THR A 4 -21.32 -31.69 12.49
CA THR A 4 -20.75 -30.34 12.60
C THR A 4 -20.25 -29.76 11.27
N ASN A 5 -20.47 -30.45 10.15
CA ASN A 5 -19.88 -30.08 8.85
C ASN A 5 -20.73 -29.12 8.00
N SER A 6 -21.85 -28.59 8.50
CA SER A 6 -22.77 -27.75 7.71
C SER A 6 -22.75 -26.26 8.05
N VAL A 7 -21.85 -25.80 8.93
CA VAL A 7 -21.81 -24.40 9.38
C VAL A 7 -20.61 -23.63 8.79
N ILE A 8 -19.66 -24.32 8.15
CA ILE A 8 -18.53 -23.67 7.47
C ILE A 8 -18.90 -23.43 6.00
N ASP A 9 -19.47 -22.25 5.78
CA ASP A 9 -19.33 -21.40 4.59
C ASP A 9 -19.82 -21.93 3.22
N ILE A 10 -21.12 -22.19 3.12
CA ILE A 10 -21.82 -22.28 1.81
C ILE A 10 -22.52 -20.95 1.49
N SER A 11 -22.79 -20.12 2.50
CA SER A 11 -23.50 -18.84 2.39
C SER A 11 -22.61 -17.68 1.90
N GLY A 12 -21.30 -17.72 2.14
CA GLY A 12 -20.34 -16.75 1.61
C GLY A 12 -20.04 -16.96 0.13
N THR A 13 -19.92 -18.22 -0.32
CA THR A 13 -19.62 -18.57 -1.71
C THR A 13 -20.80 -18.28 -2.65
N GLU A 14 -22.05 -18.54 -2.23
CA GLU A 14 -23.24 -18.22 -3.05
C GLU A 14 -23.41 -16.71 -3.25
N ASN A 15 -23.14 -15.89 -2.21
CA ASN A 15 -23.18 -14.44 -2.34
C ASN A 15 -22.06 -13.90 -3.22
N LEU A 16 -20.85 -14.47 -3.16
CA LEU A 16 -19.73 -14.04 -3.99
C LEU A 16 -19.90 -14.45 -5.46
N GLN A 17 -20.46 -15.64 -5.72
CA GLN A 17 -20.82 -16.11 -7.07
C GLN A 17 -21.89 -15.23 -7.72
N ARG A 18 -22.85 -14.70 -6.93
CA ARG A 18 -23.89 -13.79 -7.43
C ARG A 18 -23.33 -12.42 -7.87
N HIS A 19 -22.19 -12.00 -7.31
CA HIS A 19 -21.52 -10.74 -7.63
C HIS A 19 -20.33 -10.88 -8.59
N TRP A 20 -20.18 -12.03 -9.25
CA TRP A 20 -19.12 -12.28 -10.22
C TRP A 20 -18.95 -11.19 -11.28
N GLY A 21 -20.08 -10.73 -11.85
CA GLY A 21 -20.08 -9.67 -12.87
C GLY A 21 -19.61 -8.31 -12.31
N TRP A 22 -19.85 -8.05 -11.02
CA TRP A 22 -19.37 -6.84 -10.36
C TRP A 22 -17.85 -6.89 -10.12
N LEU A 23 -17.32 -8.05 -9.67
CA LEU A 23 -15.88 -8.26 -9.51
C LEU A 23 -15.15 -8.13 -10.85
N LEU A 24 -15.70 -8.70 -11.91
CA LEU A 24 -15.14 -8.60 -13.25
C LEU A 24 -15.19 -7.15 -13.78
N GLY A 25 -16.30 -6.46 -13.58
CA GLY A 25 -16.46 -5.04 -13.92
C GLY A 25 -15.45 -4.16 -13.18
N LEU A 26 -15.32 -4.33 -11.86
CA LEU A 26 -14.30 -3.65 -11.06
C LEU A 26 -12.89 -3.95 -11.58
N GLY A 27 -12.58 -5.21 -11.85
CA GLY A 27 -11.26 -5.60 -12.37
C GLY A 27 -10.89 -4.90 -13.68
N ILE A 28 -11.82 -4.84 -14.64
CA ILE A 28 -11.62 -4.12 -15.91
C ILE A 28 -11.43 -2.62 -15.67
N VAL A 29 -12.26 -2.02 -14.81
CA VAL A 29 -12.14 -0.59 -14.46
C VAL A 29 -10.79 -0.30 -13.84
N LEU A 30 -10.35 -1.08 -12.86
CA LEU A 30 -9.03 -0.92 -12.24
C LEU A 30 -7.88 -1.08 -13.24
N LEU A 31 -7.98 -2.05 -14.16
CA LEU A 31 -6.98 -2.25 -15.21
C LEU A 31 -6.87 -1.03 -16.12
N LEU A 32 -8.01 -0.50 -16.58
CA LEU A 32 -8.05 0.69 -17.44
C LEU A 32 -7.53 1.94 -16.71
N LEU A 33 -7.97 2.16 -15.47
CA LEU A 33 -7.48 3.29 -14.66
C LEU A 33 -5.97 3.16 -14.40
N GLY A 34 -5.46 1.95 -14.13
CA GLY A 34 -4.04 1.71 -13.95
C GLY A 34 -3.23 1.98 -15.22
N CYS A 35 -3.72 1.54 -16.39
CA CYS A 35 -3.08 1.85 -17.68
C CYS A 35 -3.07 3.35 -17.99
N ILE A 36 -4.19 4.05 -17.77
CA ILE A 36 -4.25 5.52 -17.92
C ILE A 36 -3.32 6.19 -16.91
N GLY A 37 -3.28 5.66 -15.70
CA GLY A 37 -2.44 6.09 -14.61
C GLY A 37 -0.96 6.09 -14.94
N PHE A 38 -0.49 5.06 -15.62
CA PHE A 38 0.89 4.95 -16.10
C PHE A 38 1.26 6.08 -17.09
N GLY A 39 0.28 6.64 -17.81
CA GLY A 39 0.48 7.81 -18.66
C GLY A 39 0.44 9.16 -17.92
N MET A 40 -0.08 9.18 -16.69
CA MET A 40 -0.29 10.40 -15.90
C MET A 40 0.23 10.23 -14.45
N GLU A 41 1.41 9.65 -14.28
CA GLU A 41 1.97 9.29 -12.96
C GLU A 41 2.11 10.48 -12.01
N ILE A 42 2.42 11.67 -12.53
CA ILE A 42 2.52 12.89 -11.72
C ILE A 42 1.15 13.27 -11.15
N ALA A 43 0.08 13.17 -11.95
CA ALA A 43 -1.27 13.48 -11.49
C ALA A 43 -1.72 12.48 -10.42
N LEU A 44 -1.45 11.19 -10.62
CA LEU A 44 -1.70 10.15 -9.63
C LEU A 44 -0.96 10.42 -8.31
N THR A 45 0.32 10.79 -8.39
CA THR A 45 1.11 11.15 -7.22
C THR A 45 0.42 12.28 -6.44
N ILE A 46 0.04 13.37 -7.12
CA ILE A 46 -0.62 14.51 -6.48
C ILE A 46 -1.96 14.10 -5.84
N VAL A 47 -2.80 13.38 -6.57
CA VAL A 47 -4.12 12.92 -6.08
C VAL A 47 -3.96 12.05 -4.84
N SER A 48 -3.01 11.12 -4.85
CA SER A 48 -2.76 10.25 -3.71
C SER A 48 -2.17 10.99 -2.52
N MET A 49 -1.32 11.99 -2.73
CA MET A 49 -0.82 12.83 -1.64
C MET A 49 -1.95 13.62 -0.97
N TYR A 50 -2.90 14.17 -1.74
CA TYR A 50 -4.09 14.79 -1.16
C TYR A 50 -4.95 13.79 -0.39
N PHE A 51 -5.11 12.58 -0.92
CA PHE A 51 -5.81 11.51 -0.22
C PHE A 51 -5.13 11.18 1.12
N PHE A 52 -3.81 11.04 1.15
CA PHE A 52 -3.04 10.87 2.39
C PHE A 52 -3.20 12.05 3.35
N ALA A 53 -3.22 13.29 2.86
CA ALA A 53 -3.42 14.47 3.71
C ALA A 53 -4.78 14.45 4.43
N VAL A 54 -5.84 14.06 3.72
CA VAL A 54 -7.19 13.92 4.31
C VAL A 54 -7.20 12.83 5.38
N LEU A 55 -6.55 11.69 5.13
CA LEU A 55 -6.42 10.61 6.11
C LEU A 55 -5.65 11.05 7.37
N LEU A 56 -4.55 11.80 7.20
CA LEU A 56 -3.78 12.36 8.32
C LEU A 56 -4.61 13.36 9.11
N MET A 57 -5.43 14.17 8.44
CA MET A 57 -6.31 15.13 9.09
C MET A 57 -7.39 14.42 9.92
N ILE A 58 -8.05 13.40 9.36
CA ILE A 58 -9.03 12.58 10.09
C ILE A 58 -8.36 11.91 11.30
N SER A 59 -7.16 11.34 11.12
CA SER A 59 -6.40 10.69 12.19
C SER A 59 -6.04 11.67 13.32
N GLY A 60 -5.61 12.88 12.97
CA GLY A 60 -5.33 13.95 13.92
C GLY A 60 -6.57 14.35 14.72
N LEU A 61 -7.72 14.49 14.06
CA LEU A 61 -8.99 14.80 14.74
C LEU A 61 -9.43 13.66 15.68
N SER A 62 -9.25 12.40 15.28
CA SER A 62 -9.55 11.25 16.14
C SER A 62 -8.68 11.23 17.40
N HIS A 63 -7.37 11.44 17.27
CA HIS A 63 -6.47 11.53 18.43
C HIS A 63 -6.78 12.73 19.33
N PHE A 64 -7.22 13.84 18.75
CA PHE A 64 -7.69 14.99 19.51
C PHE A 64 -8.95 14.63 20.31
N ALA A 65 -9.94 13.97 19.70
CA ALA A 65 -11.17 13.54 20.37
C ALA A 65 -10.89 12.58 21.55
N ASP A 66 -9.96 11.64 21.38
CA ASP A 66 -9.56 10.69 22.42
C ASP A 66 -8.93 11.40 23.64
N ALA A 67 -8.14 12.46 23.40
CA ALA A 67 -7.53 13.25 24.47
C ALA A 67 -8.58 13.94 25.37
N PHE A 68 -9.75 14.31 24.83
CA PHE A 68 -10.85 14.88 25.63
C PHE A 68 -11.66 13.81 26.36
N LYS A 69 -11.76 12.59 25.79
CA LYS A 69 -12.59 11.51 26.34
C LYS A 69 -11.98 10.87 27.60
N TYR A 70 -10.65 10.85 27.72
CA TYR A 70 -9.93 10.22 28.84
C TYR A 70 -9.09 11.20 29.65
N LYS A 71 -9.68 12.33 30.06
CA LYS A 71 -9.07 13.46 30.80
C LYS A 71 -8.32 13.11 32.10
N LYS A 72 -8.38 11.85 32.57
CA LYS A 72 -7.73 11.34 33.81
C LYS A 72 -6.62 10.30 33.60
N TRP A 73 -6.27 9.95 32.36
CA TRP A 73 -5.23 8.95 32.09
C TRP A 73 -3.87 9.60 31.77
N LYS A 74 -2.78 9.03 32.29
CA LYS A 74 -1.38 9.51 32.06
C LYS A 74 -0.99 9.60 30.57
N GLY A 75 -1.77 9.02 29.66
CA GLY A 75 -1.54 9.05 28.21
C GLY A 75 -2.11 10.25 27.45
N ALA A 76 -2.92 11.12 28.08
CA ALA A 76 -3.58 12.23 27.37
C ALA A 76 -2.58 13.23 26.74
N VAL A 77 -1.45 13.50 27.40
CA VAL A 77 -0.39 14.37 26.86
C VAL A 77 0.23 13.78 25.59
N TRP A 78 0.46 12.46 25.57
CA TRP A 78 0.99 11.78 24.39
C TRP A 78 0.02 11.81 23.22
N GLN A 79 -1.29 11.64 23.47
CA GLN A 79 -2.31 11.73 22.42
C GLN A 79 -2.38 13.13 21.80
N ILE A 80 -2.28 14.19 22.61
CA ILE A 80 -2.25 15.57 22.09
C ILE A 80 -0.99 15.81 21.26
N LEU A 81 0.17 15.36 21.71
CA LEU A 81 1.43 15.50 20.97
C LEU A 81 1.34 14.79 19.60
N ILE A 82 0.78 13.57 19.59
CA ILE A 82 0.57 12.79 18.37
C ILE A 82 -0.43 13.50 17.45
N ALA A 83 -1.56 14.00 17.97
CA ALA A 83 -2.54 14.75 17.19
C ALA A 83 -1.92 15.98 16.51
N ILE A 84 -1.10 16.75 17.25
CA ILE A 84 -0.38 17.91 16.71
C ILE A 84 0.55 17.47 15.57
N LEU A 85 1.31 16.37 15.75
CA LEU A 85 2.20 15.87 14.72
C LEU A 85 1.44 15.46 13.45
N TYR A 86 0.29 14.78 13.59
CA TYR A 86 -0.57 14.43 12.46
C TYR A 86 -1.10 15.66 11.71
N LEU A 87 -1.55 16.69 12.45
CA LEU A 87 -2.06 17.91 11.84
C LEU A 87 -0.96 18.69 11.11
N ILE A 88 0.24 18.79 11.71
CA ILE A 88 1.41 19.41 11.04
C ILE A 88 1.75 18.66 9.76
N ALA A 89 1.83 17.33 9.82
CA ALA A 89 2.11 16.51 8.64
C ALA A 89 1.04 16.72 7.55
N ALA A 90 -0.25 16.72 7.90
CA ALA A 90 -1.33 17.00 6.97
C ALA A 90 -1.20 18.39 6.33
N SER A 91 -0.92 19.43 7.14
CA SER A 91 -0.74 20.79 6.63
C SER A 91 0.44 20.92 5.67
N ILE A 92 1.57 20.23 5.94
CA ILE A 92 2.73 20.21 5.05
C ILE A 92 2.35 19.57 3.70
N VAL A 93 1.65 18.44 3.72
CA VAL A 93 1.24 17.74 2.48
C VAL A 93 0.25 18.58 1.68
N LEU A 94 -0.65 19.32 2.33
CA LEU A 94 -1.60 20.21 1.65
C LEU A 94 -0.93 21.44 1.03
N TYR A 95 0.12 21.96 1.66
CA TYR A 95 0.83 23.14 1.16
C TYR A 95 1.70 22.81 -0.05
N ASP A 96 2.50 21.75 0.04
CA ASP A 96 3.36 21.29 -1.04
C ASP A 96 3.35 19.75 -1.12
N PRO A 97 2.42 19.17 -1.90
CA PRO A 97 2.33 17.73 -2.06
C PRO A 97 3.56 17.15 -2.77
N LEU A 98 4.28 17.94 -3.58
CA LEU A 98 5.50 17.50 -4.25
C LEU A 98 6.62 17.33 -3.22
N LEU A 99 6.83 18.30 -2.34
CA LEU A 99 7.83 18.15 -1.28
C LEU A 99 7.51 16.94 -0.39
N ALA A 100 6.25 16.77 0.00
CA ALA A 100 5.86 15.61 0.79
C ALA A 100 6.10 14.28 0.05
N SER A 101 5.86 14.21 -1.27
CA SER A 101 6.10 13.01 -2.07
C SER A 101 7.59 12.66 -2.15
N THR A 102 8.47 13.66 -2.20
CA THR A 102 9.93 13.44 -2.18
C THR A 102 10.43 12.84 -0.87
N ILE A 103 9.87 13.25 0.27
CA ILE A 103 10.23 12.73 1.59
C ILE A 103 9.77 11.27 1.72
N ILE A 104 8.51 10.99 1.34
CA ILE A 104 7.97 9.63 1.35
C ILE A 104 8.78 8.72 0.43
N THR A 105 9.18 9.21 -0.74
CA THR A 105 9.99 8.45 -1.70
C THR A 105 11.40 8.18 -1.18
N ALA A 106 12.02 9.12 -0.45
CA ALA A 106 13.30 8.88 0.21
C ALA A 106 13.17 7.79 1.28
N LEU A 107 12.09 7.82 2.08
CA LEU A 107 11.80 6.79 3.07
C LEU A 107 11.58 5.42 2.40
N LEU A 108 10.83 5.38 1.29
CA LEU A 108 10.68 4.18 0.46
C LEU A 108 12.03 3.65 -0.02
N ALA A 109 12.91 4.52 -0.52
CA ALA A 109 14.23 4.12 -0.99
C ALA A 109 15.09 3.50 0.14
N TRP A 110 15.10 4.12 1.32
CA TRP A 110 15.79 3.57 2.49
C TRP A 110 15.21 2.22 2.94
N THR A 111 13.88 2.09 2.97
CA THR A 111 13.25 0.80 3.29
C THR A 111 13.60 -0.28 2.29
N LEU A 112 13.62 0.02 0.98
CA LEU A 112 14.06 -0.91 -0.06
C LEU A 112 15.51 -1.38 0.13
N ILE A 113 16.41 -0.46 0.52
CA ILE A 113 17.80 -0.79 0.83
C ILE A 113 17.87 -1.75 2.03
N ILE A 114 17.18 -1.43 3.13
CA ILE A 114 17.16 -2.28 4.33
C ILE A 114 16.61 -3.68 4.01
N ILE A 115 15.51 -3.74 3.23
CA ILE A 115 14.91 -5.01 2.77
C ILE A 115 15.91 -5.77 1.89
N GLY A 116 16.57 -5.10 0.95
CA GLY A 116 17.58 -5.68 0.06
C GLY A 116 18.74 -6.29 0.86
N VAL A 117 19.33 -5.54 1.79
CA VAL A 117 20.41 -6.01 2.67
C VAL A 117 19.95 -7.20 3.52
N THR A 118 18.74 -7.14 4.08
CA THR A 118 18.19 -8.23 4.90
C THR A 118 17.99 -9.49 4.06
N ARG A 119 17.45 -9.36 2.84
CA ARG A 119 17.25 -10.49 1.92
C ARG A 119 18.57 -11.12 1.47
N ILE A 120 19.60 -10.31 1.18
CA ILE A 120 20.94 -10.81 0.85
C ILE A 120 21.54 -11.56 2.05
N SER A 121 21.40 -11.01 3.26
CA SER A 121 21.88 -11.65 4.48
C SER A 121 21.15 -12.97 4.79
N MET A 122 19.83 -12.98 4.59
CA MET A 122 19.00 -14.18 4.73
C MET A 122 19.34 -15.21 3.68
N ALA A 123 19.58 -14.79 2.44
CA ALA A 123 20.10 -15.67 1.41
C ALA A 123 21.39 -16.30 1.96
N ILE A 124 22.47 -15.57 2.20
CA ILE A 124 23.76 -16.16 2.62
C ILE A 124 23.62 -17.20 3.76
N SER A 125 22.72 -16.95 4.72
CA SER A 125 22.39 -17.89 5.80
C SER A 125 21.67 -19.17 5.34
N LEU A 126 20.74 -19.07 4.38
CA LEU A 126 19.94 -20.18 3.83
C LEU A 126 20.56 -20.82 2.57
N ARG A 127 21.88 -20.73 2.38
CA ARG A 127 22.56 -21.26 1.17
C ARG A 127 22.25 -22.74 0.86
N ASP A 128 21.94 -23.51 1.89
CA ASP A 128 21.67 -24.95 1.79
C ASP A 128 20.19 -25.28 1.47
N SER A 129 19.31 -24.27 1.39
CA SER A 129 17.89 -24.45 1.07
C SER A 129 17.57 -24.23 -0.41
N LYS A 130 16.66 -25.05 -0.95
CA LYS A 130 16.13 -24.89 -2.32
C LYS A 130 15.40 -23.54 -2.43
N GLY A 131 15.83 -22.69 -3.37
CA GLY A 131 15.26 -21.35 -3.59
C GLY A 131 16.15 -20.19 -3.12
N TRP A 132 17.31 -20.47 -2.53
CA TRP A 132 18.29 -19.46 -2.11
C TRP A 132 18.62 -18.41 -3.18
N GLY A 133 18.87 -18.87 -4.42
CA GLY A 133 19.23 -17.99 -5.53
C GLY A 133 18.14 -16.97 -5.87
N TRP A 134 16.86 -17.33 -5.71
CA TRP A 134 15.75 -16.40 -5.92
C TRP A 134 15.67 -15.32 -4.85
N ILE A 135 15.95 -15.68 -3.59
CA ILE A 135 15.99 -14.73 -2.48
C ILE A 135 17.15 -13.75 -2.67
N LEU A 136 18.32 -14.25 -3.10
CA LEU A 136 19.49 -13.43 -3.39
C LEU A 136 19.23 -12.47 -4.55
N PHE A 137 18.67 -12.96 -5.66
CA PHE A 137 18.30 -12.11 -6.80
C PHE A 137 17.31 -11.02 -6.38
N ALA A 138 16.24 -11.39 -5.66
CA ALA A 138 15.27 -10.42 -5.15
C ALA A 138 15.91 -9.38 -4.21
N GLY A 139 16.86 -9.77 -3.38
CA GLY A 139 17.61 -8.86 -2.51
C GLY A 139 18.47 -7.86 -3.29
N ILE A 140 19.21 -8.34 -4.30
CA ILE A 140 20.03 -7.49 -5.18
C ILE A 140 19.14 -6.51 -5.95
N THR A 141 18.04 -6.99 -6.54
CA THR A 141 17.09 -6.14 -7.26
C THR A 141 16.53 -5.04 -6.36
N SER A 142 16.05 -5.38 -5.16
CA SER A 142 15.55 -4.37 -4.19
C SER A 142 16.61 -3.34 -3.82
N LEU A 143 17.85 -3.77 -3.61
CA LEU A 143 18.96 -2.88 -3.26
C LEU A 143 19.33 -1.93 -4.41
N ILE A 144 19.40 -2.45 -5.65
CA ILE A 144 19.63 -1.63 -6.84
C ILE A 144 18.51 -0.61 -7.02
N LEU A 145 17.24 -1.02 -6.93
CA LEU A 145 16.11 -0.09 -7.04
C LEU A 145 16.18 1.01 -5.97
N GLY A 146 16.44 0.66 -4.71
CA GLY A 146 16.56 1.64 -3.64
C GLY A 146 17.67 2.66 -3.88
N ILE A 147 18.85 2.21 -4.33
CA ILE A 147 19.97 3.10 -4.66
C ILE A 147 19.65 4.00 -5.86
N LEU A 148 19.04 3.45 -6.92
CA LEU A 148 18.65 4.22 -8.10
C LEU A 148 17.68 5.36 -7.75
N ILE A 149 16.72 5.08 -6.85
CA ILE A 149 15.76 6.09 -6.38
C ILE A 149 16.49 7.21 -5.62
N LEU A 150 17.47 6.87 -4.77
CA LEU A 150 18.26 7.87 -4.03
C LEU A 150 19.14 8.72 -4.94
N ILE A 151 19.71 8.17 -6.01
CA ILE A 151 20.54 8.93 -6.97
C ILE A 151 19.69 9.95 -7.73
N GLN A 152 18.45 9.59 -8.07
CA GLN A 152 17.51 10.46 -8.78
C GLN A 152 16.78 11.44 -7.85
N TRP A 153 17.00 11.36 -6.54
CA TRP A 153 16.32 12.21 -5.56
C TRP A 153 16.78 13.66 -5.73
N PRO A 154 15.87 14.66 -5.72
CA PRO A 154 14.44 14.60 -5.39
C PRO A 154 13.49 14.37 -6.57
N MET A 155 13.98 14.35 -7.82
CA MET A 155 13.14 14.25 -9.02
C MET A 155 12.36 12.92 -9.07
N SER A 156 12.89 11.85 -8.50
CA SER A 156 12.20 10.56 -8.34
C SER A 156 10.88 10.67 -7.57
N GLY A 157 10.76 11.61 -6.63
CA GLY A 157 9.53 11.77 -5.82
C GLY A 157 8.28 12.15 -6.61
N LEU A 158 8.45 12.70 -7.82
CA LEU A 158 7.35 13.23 -8.63
C LEU A 158 6.54 12.14 -9.36
N TRP A 159 7.17 11.00 -9.64
CA TRP A 159 6.61 9.96 -10.50
C TRP A 159 6.58 8.59 -9.82
N VAL A 160 7.52 8.31 -8.91
CA VAL A 160 7.65 6.99 -8.27
C VAL A 160 6.36 6.56 -7.56
N ILE A 161 5.76 7.43 -6.74
CA ILE A 161 4.53 7.08 -6.01
C ILE A 161 3.38 6.77 -6.98
N GLY A 162 3.17 7.62 -8.00
CA GLY A 162 2.14 7.41 -9.02
C GLY A 162 2.34 6.13 -9.83
N MET A 163 3.60 5.81 -10.17
CA MET A 163 3.95 4.54 -10.81
C MET A 163 3.58 3.34 -9.92
N PHE A 164 3.97 3.38 -8.64
CA PHE A 164 3.64 2.30 -7.69
C PHE A 164 2.13 2.08 -7.60
N ILE A 165 1.35 3.16 -7.54
CA ILE A 165 -0.12 3.09 -7.50
C ILE A 165 -0.67 2.53 -8.82
N ALA A 166 -0.17 2.99 -9.97
CA ALA A 166 -0.62 2.49 -11.28
C ALA A 166 -0.35 0.98 -11.42
N ILE A 167 0.84 0.53 -11.02
CA ILE A 167 1.20 -0.89 -11.00
C ILE A 167 0.26 -1.67 -10.07
N ASP A 168 0.00 -1.16 -8.86
CA ASP A 168 -0.90 -1.79 -7.89
C ASP A 168 -2.33 -1.92 -8.45
N MET A 169 -2.84 -0.88 -9.13
CA MET A 169 -4.14 -0.91 -9.79
C MET A 169 -4.20 -1.95 -10.91
N ILE A 170 -3.15 -2.07 -11.72
CA ILE A 170 -3.08 -3.08 -12.79
C ILE A 170 -3.06 -4.49 -12.18
N VAL A 171 -2.21 -4.74 -11.18
CA VAL A 171 -2.10 -6.05 -10.51
C VAL A 171 -3.41 -6.43 -9.82
N SER A 172 -4.05 -5.47 -9.14
CA SER A 172 -5.36 -5.64 -8.51
C SER A 172 -6.45 -5.90 -9.56
N GLY A 173 -6.43 -5.20 -10.69
CA GLY A 173 -7.33 -5.41 -11.81
C GLY A 173 -7.25 -6.85 -12.35
N TRP A 174 -6.04 -7.34 -12.62
CA TRP A 174 -5.80 -8.73 -12.99
C TRP A 174 -6.30 -9.72 -11.93
N THR A 175 -6.01 -9.45 -10.66
CA THR A 175 -6.43 -10.31 -9.54
C THR A 175 -7.96 -10.45 -9.49
N TYR A 176 -8.70 -9.34 -9.62
CA TYR A 176 -10.17 -9.39 -9.65
C TYR A 176 -10.71 -10.08 -10.90
N ILE A 177 -10.10 -9.90 -12.07
CA ILE A 177 -10.49 -10.61 -13.29
C ILE A 177 -10.29 -12.12 -13.14
N PHE A 178 -9.14 -12.56 -12.61
CA PHE A 178 -8.89 -13.98 -12.38
C PHE A 178 -9.81 -14.57 -11.31
N MET A 179 -9.99 -13.87 -10.19
CA MET A 179 -10.89 -14.31 -9.12
C MET A 179 -12.33 -14.41 -9.61
N ALA A 180 -12.75 -13.44 -10.42
CA ALA A 180 -14.00 -13.56 -11.16
C ALA A 180 -13.93 -14.85 -11.98
N ILE A 181 -13.10 -14.97 -13.02
CA ILE A 181 -13.12 -16.14 -13.93
C ILE A 181 -13.15 -17.47 -13.16
N ALA A 182 -12.38 -17.61 -12.07
CA ALA A 182 -12.40 -18.77 -11.19
C ALA A 182 -13.77 -19.02 -10.54
N LEU A 183 -14.44 -17.99 -9.99
CA LEU A 183 -15.80 -18.08 -9.44
C LEU A 183 -16.85 -18.47 -10.49
N ARG A 184 -16.68 -18.06 -11.76
CA ARG A 184 -17.55 -18.51 -12.86
C ARG A 184 -17.26 -19.95 -13.29
N ALA A 185 -16.00 -20.37 -13.26
CA ALA A 185 -15.60 -21.73 -13.59
C ALA A 185 -15.98 -22.75 -12.50
N ALA A 186 -16.16 -22.29 -11.26
CA ALA A 186 -16.65 -23.11 -10.13
C ALA A 186 -18.19 -23.27 -10.10
N LYS A 187 -18.90 -22.76 -11.12
CA LYS A 187 -20.34 -22.94 -11.32
C LYS A 187 -20.59 -24.08 -12.31
#